data_AF-A0AAD9XFT3-F1
#
_entry.id   AF-A0AAD9XFT3-F1
#
_cell.length_a   1.000
_cell.length_b   1.000
_cell.length_c   1.000
_cell.angle_alpha   90.00
_cell.angle_beta   90.00
_cell.angle_gamma   90.00
#
_symmetry.space_group_name_H-M   'P 1'
#
loop_
_entity.id
_entity.type
_entity.pdbx_description
1 polymer ?
#
loop_
_entity_poly.entity_id
_entity_poly.type
_entity_poly.pdbx_seq_one_letter_code
_entity_poly.pdbx_strand_id
1 'polypeptide(L)'
;MEKGKGVMGSGRRWAVDFTDNSTAHISRDIPDPLGFTRASQDQDDSTMSRQKKDAEANWKSQKAWEVAQAPFKNLLMMGFMMWMAGSTVHLFSIGITFSALWQPISALQGVGKVFEPYKDSKVDLNGPKLLFIALNLGGLALGVWKLNTLGLLPTHASDWVSSLPPAQVYISSFLTLPSPLPADDLSSKPVIVSLSANLFNFLILVLFLLAASPSSADLSFNFYAVSCPVAEFMVKDTVRSASSSDPTIPGKLLRLLFHDCFVKGCDASVLIQGNGTERSDPANASLGGFSVIDSAKRVLEVFCPGTVSCADILALAARDAVEITGGPALQILTGRRDGRVSEAANVRPNIVDTSFTMNEMIKIFSSKGLSLEDLVTLSGAHTIGSAHCSAFSDRFQEDSKGKFTLVDTSLDTTYANELMKKCPADASPSITVNNDPQTSFVFDNQYYQNLIAHKGLFQSDSVLLDDNRTRNPVEGFANDQESFFRSWGQSFVKLTSIGVKTGEGEEGEIRQTCSVANG
;
A
#
# COMPACT_ATOMS: atom_id res chain seq x y z
N MET A 1 -54.08 -20.26 1.38
CA MET A 1 -54.47 -21.07 0.20
C MET A 1 -53.94 -22.48 0.42
N GLU A 2 -54.81 -23.47 0.18
CA GLU A 2 -54.67 -24.93 0.26
C GLU A 2 -53.40 -25.49 -0.38
N LYS A 3 -52.95 -26.76 -0.25
CA LYS A 3 -53.10 -27.96 0.59
C LYS A 3 -52.09 -28.96 -0.02
N GLY A 4 -51.63 -29.95 0.76
CA GLY A 4 -51.03 -31.17 0.21
C GLY A 4 -50.15 -31.92 1.22
N LYS A 5 -50.71 -32.43 2.32
CA LYS A 5 -51.14 -33.84 2.54
C LYS A 5 -50.07 -34.91 2.24
N GLY A 6 -49.61 -35.57 3.32
CA GLY A 6 -49.01 -36.90 3.34
C GLY A 6 -48.79 -37.33 4.79
N VAL A 7 -49.56 -38.30 5.27
CA VAL A 7 -49.82 -38.63 6.68
C VAL A 7 -48.97 -39.82 7.17
N MET A 8 -48.52 -39.70 8.43
CA MET A 8 -48.20 -40.69 9.48
C MET A 8 -47.46 -42.01 9.15
N GLY A 9 -46.43 -42.26 9.97
CA GLY A 9 -45.93 -43.59 10.29
C GLY A 9 -45.02 -43.58 11.51
N SER A 10 -45.60 -43.65 12.70
CA SER A 10 -44.87 -43.88 13.96
C SER A 10 -44.28 -45.29 13.94
N GLY A 11 -42.95 -45.40 13.88
CA GLY A 11 -42.22 -46.67 13.92
C GLY A 11 -41.01 -46.58 14.84
N ARG A 12 -41.06 -47.31 15.95
CA ARG A 12 -40.02 -47.43 16.97
C ARG A 12 -38.70 -47.90 16.34
N ARG A 13 -37.61 -47.15 16.55
CA ARG A 13 -36.25 -47.61 16.20
C ARG A 13 -35.81 -48.64 17.24
N TRP A 14 -35.46 -49.83 16.78
CA TRP A 14 -34.63 -50.75 17.53
C TRP A 14 -33.21 -50.16 17.56
N ALA A 15 -32.84 -49.55 18.68
CA ALA A 15 -31.45 -49.24 18.98
C ALA A 15 -30.82 -50.50 19.59
N VAL A 16 -29.96 -51.17 18.83
CA VAL A 16 -29.10 -52.23 19.36
C VAL A 16 -27.79 -51.53 19.72
N ASP A 17 -27.57 -51.36 21.02
CA ASP A 17 -26.39 -50.73 21.59
C ASP A 17 -25.46 -51.86 22.07
N PHE A 18 -24.32 -52.07 21.40
CA PHE A 18 -23.32 -53.05 21.82
C PHE A 18 -22.32 -52.35 22.73
N THR A 19 -22.67 -52.25 24.00
CA THR A 19 -21.71 -51.97 25.07
C THR A 19 -21.37 -53.28 25.76
N ASP A 20 -20.34 -53.97 25.25
CA ASP A 20 -19.72 -55.08 25.96
C ASP A 20 -18.91 -54.52 27.14
N ASN A 21 -19.53 -54.47 28.30
CA ASN A 21 -18.81 -54.41 29.57
C ASN A 21 -19.41 -55.42 30.54
N SER A 22 -18.92 -56.65 30.47
CA SER A 22 -19.12 -57.64 31.52
C SER A 22 -17.92 -58.56 31.61
N THR A 23 -16.97 -58.14 32.44
CA THR A 23 -16.10 -59.04 33.19
C THR A 23 -16.96 -59.93 34.09
N ALA A 24 -17.39 -61.07 33.57
CA ALA A 24 -18.03 -62.12 34.35
C ALA A 24 -17.41 -63.48 34.01
N HIS A 25 -16.68 -64.04 34.97
CA HIS A 25 -16.31 -65.45 35.00
C HIS A 25 -17.59 -66.29 35.01
N ILE A 26 -17.92 -66.94 33.89
CA ILE A 26 -19.04 -67.89 33.83
C ILE A 26 -18.50 -69.31 33.73
N SER A 27 -19.04 -70.12 34.64
CA SER A 27 -18.77 -71.52 34.91
C SER A 27 -18.75 -72.41 33.67
N ARG A 28 -17.75 -73.29 33.64
CA ARG A 28 -17.77 -74.59 32.96
C ARG A 28 -19.01 -75.36 33.46
N ASP A 29 -19.76 -76.00 32.56
CA ASP A 29 -20.56 -77.24 32.77
C ASP A 29 -21.69 -77.43 31.73
N ILE A 30 -21.36 -77.34 30.43
CA ILE A 30 -22.19 -77.94 29.37
C ILE A 30 -21.25 -78.65 28.40
N PRO A 31 -21.36 -79.99 28.19
CA PRO A 31 -20.53 -80.68 27.21
C PRO A 31 -20.94 -80.28 25.79
N ASP A 32 -19.96 -79.92 24.96
CA ASP A 32 -20.16 -79.55 23.57
C ASP A 32 -20.74 -80.75 22.76
N PRO A 33 -21.64 -80.51 21.78
CA PRO A 33 -22.26 -81.57 21.00
C PRO A 33 -21.25 -82.31 20.11
N LEU A 34 -21.50 -83.60 19.83
CA LEU A 34 -20.64 -84.46 19.01
C LEU A 34 -20.34 -83.82 17.65
N GLY A 35 -19.09 -83.42 17.45
CA GLY A 35 -18.58 -82.74 16.25
C GLY A 35 -18.25 -81.25 16.41
N PHE A 36 -18.51 -80.64 17.58
CA PHE A 36 -18.18 -79.25 17.87
C PHE A 36 -17.18 -79.15 19.02
N THR A 37 -16.08 -78.43 18.81
CA THR A 37 -15.04 -78.17 19.82
C THR A 37 -14.91 -76.66 19.98
N ARG A 38 -15.27 -76.08 21.14
CA ARG A 38 -15.13 -74.63 21.39
C ARG A 38 -13.69 -74.10 21.29
N ALA A 39 -12.69 -74.97 21.45
CA ALA A 39 -11.28 -74.60 21.48
C ALA A 39 -10.75 -73.95 20.18
N SER A 40 -11.37 -74.20 19.02
CA SER A 40 -10.91 -73.65 17.74
C SER A 40 -11.36 -72.21 17.48
N GLN A 41 -12.49 -71.77 18.05
CA GLN A 41 -13.10 -70.49 17.68
C GLN A 41 -12.58 -69.31 18.51
N ASP A 42 -12.34 -69.51 19.82
CA ASP A 42 -11.71 -68.49 20.68
C ASP A 42 -10.23 -68.27 20.32
N GLN A 43 -9.55 -69.29 19.77
CA GLN A 43 -8.18 -69.18 19.32
C GLN A 43 -8.10 -68.42 17.98
N ASP A 44 -9.02 -68.66 17.04
CA ASP A 44 -9.07 -67.95 15.74
C ASP A 44 -9.50 -66.47 15.84
N ASP A 45 -10.43 -66.11 16.73
CA ASP A 45 -10.80 -64.69 16.92
C ASP A 45 -9.68 -63.87 17.60
N SER A 46 -8.90 -64.52 18.49
CA SER A 46 -7.72 -63.90 19.11
C SER A 46 -6.55 -63.72 18.14
N THR A 47 -6.36 -64.63 17.18
CA THR A 47 -5.32 -64.51 16.14
C THR A 47 -5.72 -63.51 15.06
N MET A 48 -6.98 -63.50 14.61
CA MET A 48 -7.51 -62.52 13.65
C MET A 48 -7.46 -61.08 14.19
N SER A 49 -7.85 -60.87 15.45
CA SER A 49 -7.78 -59.55 16.08
C SER A 49 -6.34 -59.05 16.31
N ARG A 50 -5.40 -59.96 16.59
CA ARG A 50 -3.96 -59.66 16.69
C ARG A 50 -3.36 -59.32 15.33
N GLN A 51 -3.68 -60.09 14.29
CA GLN A 51 -3.29 -59.80 12.90
C GLN A 51 -3.83 -58.47 12.40
N LYS A 52 -5.08 -58.11 12.73
CA LYS A 52 -5.66 -56.82 12.37
C LYS A 52 -4.93 -55.65 13.05
N LYS A 53 -4.60 -55.78 14.33
CA LYS A 53 -3.82 -54.76 15.07
C LYS A 53 -2.39 -54.63 14.55
N ASP A 54 -1.77 -55.74 14.17
CA ASP A 54 -0.41 -55.73 13.62
C ASP A 54 -0.39 -55.15 12.19
N ALA A 55 -1.41 -55.41 11.37
CA ALA A 55 -1.58 -54.79 10.07
C ALA A 55 -1.83 -53.27 10.17
N GLU A 56 -2.62 -52.83 11.15
CA GLU A 56 -2.87 -51.40 11.42
C GLU A 56 -1.61 -50.68 11.88
N ALA A 57 -0.82 -51.29 12.78
CA ALA A 57 0.45 -50.74 13.24
C ALA A 57 1.48 -50.62 12.10
N ASN A 58 1.57 -51.64 11.24
CA ASN A 58 2.45 -51.61 10.06
C ASN A 58 2.03 -50.52 9.06
N TRP A 59 0.73 -50.35 8.84
CA TRP A 59 0.18 -49.29 7.99
C TRP A 59 0.49 -47.89 8.56
N LYS A 60 0.32 -47.67 9.87
CA LYS A 60 0.65 -46.39 10.54
C LYS A 60 2.14 -46.06 10.41
N SER A 61 3.02 -47.06 10.57
CA SER A 61 4.46 -46.91 10.40
C SER A 61 4.83 -46.48 8.98
N GLN A 62 4.26 -47.16 7.97
CA GLN A 62 4.52 -46.84 6.56
C GLN A 62 4.05 -45.42 6.21
N LYS A 63 2.87 -45.02 6.71
CA LYS A 63 2.36 -43.65 6.52
C LYS A 63 3.19 -42.59 7.25
N ALA A 64 3.69 -42.88 8.44
CA ALA A 64 4.58 -41.96 9.16
C ALA A 64 5.88 -41.70 8.37
N TRP A 65 6.44 -42.71 7.70
CA TRP A 65 7.62 -42.54 6.83
C TRP A 65 7.31 -41.74 5.56
N GLU A 66 6.16 -41.94 4.93
CA GLU A 66 5.73 -41.12 3.78
C GLU A 66 5.56 -39.64 4.17
N VAL A 67 4.93 -39.38 5.33
CA VAL A 67 4.76 -38.02 5.86
C VAL A 67 6.11 -37.40 6.22
N ALA A 68 7.05 -38.18 6.79
CA ALA A 68 8.39 -37.71 7.11
C ALA A 68 9.19 -37.26 5.88
N GLN A 69 8.95 -37.85 4.71
CA GLN A 69 9.61 -37.51 3.45
C GLN A 69 8.93 -36.35 2.69
N ALA A 70 7.74 -35.89 3.11
CA ALA A 70 7.01 -34.82 2.44
C ALA A 70 7.84 -33.52 2.23
N PRO A 71 8.66 -33.07 3.20
CA PRO A 71 9.48 -31.86 3.02
C PRO A 71 10.53 -31.99 1.91
N PHE A 72 10.96 -33.21 1.54
CA PHE A 72 12.00 -33.43 0.54
C PHE A 72 11.64 -32.86 -0.84
N LYS A 73 10.41 -33.07 -1.30
CA LYS A 73 9.94 -32.51 -2.59
C LYS A 73 9.85 -30.98 -2.53
N ASN A 74 9.43 -30.45 -1.38
CA ASN A 74 9.35 -29.01 -1.17
C ASN A 74 10.75 -28.37 -1.22
N LEU A 75 11.76 -29.00 -0.62
CA LEU A 75 13.15 -28.53 -0.66
C LEU A 75 13.71 -28.45 -2.07
N LEU A 76 13.45 -29.47 -2.91
CA LEU A 76 13.92 -29.49 -4.28
C LEU A 76 13.26 -28.38 -5.13
N MET A 77 11.94 -28.22 -5.00
CA MET A 77 11.19 -27.17 -5.69
C MET A 77 11.63 -25.78 -5.21
N MET A 78 11.80 -25.61 -3.90
CA MET A 78 12.23 -24.37 -3.28
C MET A 78 13.67 -24.00 -3.65
N GLY A 79 14.58 -24.99 -3.69
CA GLY A 79 15.95 -24.80 -4.17
C GLY A 79 16.00 -24.37 -5.64
N PHE A 80 15.15 -24.95 -6.49
CA PHE A 80 15.03 -24.54 -7.89
C PHE A 80 14.49 -23.11 -8.03
N MET A 81 13.45 -22.74 -7.26
CA MET A 81 12.93 -21.36 -7.26
C MET A 81 13.97 -20.34 -6.77
N MET A 82 14.75 -20.68 -5.75
CA MET A 82 15.83 -19.81 -5.25
C MET A 82 17.00 -19.66 -6.22
N TRP A 83 17.28 -20.69 -7.01
CA TRP A 83 18.29 -20.66 -8.05
C TRP A 83 17.86 -19.77 -9.22
N MET A 84 16.59 -19.87 -9.65
CA MET A 84 16.03 -19.03 -10.71
C MET A 84 15.89 -17.56 -10.31
N ALA A 85 15.66 -17.26 -9.03
CA ALA A 85 15.49 -15.90 -8.53
C ALA A 85 16.78 -15.04 -8.58
N GLY A 86 17.95 -15.62 -8.85
CA GLY A 86 19.22 -14.88 -8.97
C GLY A 86 19.69 -14.25 -7.65
N SER A 87 20.74 -13.43 -7.71
CA SER A 87 21.35 -12.75 -6.54
C SER A 87 20.86 -11.32 -6.30
N THR A 88 19.87 -10.85 -7.08
CA THR A 88 19.33 -9.49 -6.96
C THR A 88 18.16 -9.44 -5.97
N VAL A 89 18.05 -8.33 -5.24
CA VAL A 89 16.99 -8.12 -4.24
C VAL A 89 15.76 -7.54 -4.95
N HIS A 90 14.85 -8.43 -5.35
CA HIS A 90 13.52 -8.08 -5.88
C HIS A 90 12.42 -8.71 -5.01
N LEU A 91 11.19 -8.21 -5.12
CA LEU A 91 10.02 -8.67 -4.34
C LEU A 91 9.83 -10.20 -4.38
N PHE A 92 10.06 -10.83 -5.52
CA PHE A 92 9.99 -12.29 -5.67
C PHE A 92 11.08 -13.02 -4.86
N SER A 93 12.30 -12.47 -4.82
CA SER A 93 13.43 -13.01 -4.04
C SER A 93 13.18 -12.87 -2.54
N ILE A 94 12.63 -11.75 -2.09
CA ILE A 94 12.26 -11.52 -0.68
C ILE A 94 11.13 -12.47 -0.26
N GLY A 95 10.07 -12.59 -1.07
CA GLY A 95 8.93 -13.49 -0.78
C GLY A 95 9.33 -14.97 -0.73
N ILE A 96 10.18 -15.42 -1.66
CA ILE A 96 10.72 -16.79 -1.63
C ILE A 96 11.60 -17.01 -0.40
N THR A 97 12.49 -16.06 -0.09
CA THR A 97 13.41 -16.19 1.04
C THR A 97 12.67 -16.19 2.38
N PHE A 98 11.63 -15.36 2.52
CA PHE A 98 10.75 -15.35 3.69
C PHE A 98 10.00 -16.68 3.84
N SER A 99 9.39 -17.16 2.75
CA SER A 99 8.68 -18.45 2.75
C SER A 99 9.61 -19.62 3.08
N ALA A 100 10.84 -19.57 2.57
CA ALA A 100 11.86 -20.58 2.81
C ALA A 100 12.37 -20.64 4.25
N LEU A 101 12.29 -19.53 4.99
CA LEU A 101 12.64 -19.49 6.40
C LEU A 101 11.45 -19.82 7.29
N TRP A 102 10.27 -19.28 6.97
CA TRP A 102 9.10 -19.41 7.81
C TRP A 102 8.45 -20.80 7.75
N GLN A 103 8.39 -21.43 6.57
CA GLN A 103 7.78 -22.75 6.41
C GLN A 103 8.49 -23.83 7.25
N PRO A 104 9.84 -23.95 7.23
CA PRO A 104 10.52 -24.92 8.09
C PRO A 104 10.36 -24.63 9.59
N ILE A 105 10.35 -23.35 10.00
CA ILE A 105 10.15 -22.97 11.41
C ILE A 105 8.78 -23.43 11.90
N SER A 106 7.73 -23.15 11.12
CA SER A 106 6.37 -23.57 11.42
C SER A 106 6.24 -25.10 11.48
N ALA A 107 6.88 -25.81 10.54
CA ALA A 107 6.91 -27.27 10.52
C ALA A 107 7.64 -27.87 11.74
N LEU A 108 8.76 -27.27 12.17
CA LEU A 108 9.51 -27.68 13.35
C LEU A 108 8.74 -27.44 14.66
N GLN A 109 7.99 -26.34 14.75
CA GLN A 109 7.08 -26.08 15.89
C GLN A 109 5.89 -27.05 15.93
N GLY A 110 5.49 -27.58 14.77
CA GLY A 110 4.34 -28.47 14.60
C GLY A 110 4.64 -29.97 14.66
N VAL A 111 5.89 -30.42 14.83
CA VAL A 111 6.27 -31.85 14.71
C VAL A 111 5.42 -32.76 15.61
N GLY A 112 5.11 -32.33 16.83
CA GLY A 112 4.25 -33.10 17.73
C GLY A 112 2.86 -33.38 17.14
N LYS A 113 2.23 -32.36 16.56
CA LYS A 113 0.89 -32.41 15.98
C LYS A 113 0.85 -33.22 14.68
N VAL A 114 1.91 -33.14 13.86
CA VAL A 114 2.00 -33.85 12.57
C VAL A 114 2.04 -35.37 12.75
N PHE A 115 2.69 -35.85 13.81
CA PHE A 115 2.84 -37.27 14.08
C PHE A 115 1.84 -37.83 15.11
N GLU A 116 0.97 -36.98 15.66
CA GLU A 116 -0.05 -37.36 16.65
C GLU A 116 -1.04 -38.42 16.16
N PRO A 117 -1.53 -38.37 14.91
CA PRO A 117 -2.46 -39.39 14.37
C PRO A 117 -1.85 -40.79 14.23
N TYR A 118 -0.51 -40.92 14.29
CA TYR A 118 0.22 -42.18 14.05
C TYR A 118 0.79 -42.80 15.32
N LYS A 119 0.48 -42.24 16.50
CA LYS A 119 0.99 -42.72 17.79
C LYS A 119 0.34 -44.04 18.18
N ASP A 120 1.13 -45.10 18.24
CA ASP A 120 0.70 -46.44 18.67
C ASP A 120 1.76 -47.08 19.57
N SER A 121 1.36 -47.95 20.51
CA SER A 121 2.30 -48.58 21.48
C SER A 121 3.26 -49.57 20.82
N LYS A 122 2.99 -49.99 19.57
CA LYS A 122 3.82 -50.92 18.79
C LYS A 122 4.68 -50.25 17.71
N VAL A 123 4.61 -48.92 17.54
CA VAL A 123 5.25 -48.21 16.41
C VAL A 123 6.25 -47.17 16.91
N ASP A 124 7.51 -47.33 16.52
CA ASP A 124 8.58 -46.39 16.82
C ASP A 124 8.56 -45.18 15.87
N LEU A 125 8.03 -44.06 16.35
CA LEU A 125 7.95 -42.80 15.59
C LEU A 125 9.25 -41.97 15.63
N ASN A 126 10.28 -42.42 16.36
CA ASN A 126 11.51 -41.65 16.55
C ASN A 126 12.31 -41.49 15.23
N GLY A 127 12.40 -42.53 14.41
CA GLY A 127 13.06 -42.47 13.10
C GLY A 127 12.39 -41.48 12.13
N PRO A 128 11.08 -41.61 11.86
CA PRO A 128 10.35 -40.66 11.00
C PRO A 128 10.43 -39.21 11.48
N LYS A 129 10.35 -38.96 12.80
CA LYS A 129 10.48 -37.61 13.37
C LYS A 129 11.86 -37.01 13.12
N LEU A 130 12.93 -37.78 13.31
CA LEU A 130 14.29 -37.31 13.08
C LEU A 130 14.53 -36.96 11.60
N LEU A 131 14.01 -37.77 10.67
CA LEU A 131 14.10 -37.47 9.24
C LEU A 131 13.34 -36.19 8.87
N PHE A 132 12.13 -36.02 9.40
CA PHE A 132 11.32 -34.82 9.17
C PHE A 132 12.01 -33.55 9.70
N ILE A 133 12.59 -33.63 10.90
CA ILE A 133 13.36 -32.53 11.50
C ILE A 133 14.60 -32.22 10.66
N ALA A 134 15.37 -33.23 10.27
CA ALA A 134 16.59 -33.06 9.48
C ALA A 134 16.32 -32.39 8.12
N LEU A 135 15.24 -32.77 7.43
CA LEU A 135 14.85 -32.16 6.16
C LEU A 135 14.42 -30.68 6.34
N ASN A 136 13.64 -30.35 7.37
CA ASN A 136 13.25 -28.97 7.62
C ASN A 136 14.46 -28.09 8.05
N LEU A 137 15.40 -28.64 8.83
CA LEU A 137 16.66 -27.95 9.14
C LEU A 137 17.50 -27.69 7.88
N GLY A 138 17.51 -28.63 6.92
CA GLY A 138 18.13 -28.43 5.62
C GLY A 138 17.49 -27.27 4.83
N GLY A 139 16.17 -27.11 4.90
CA GLY A 139 15.46 -25.97 4.30
C GLY A 139 15.79 -24.63 4.94
N LEU A 140 15.85 -24.61 6.28
CA LEU A 140 16.24 -23.42 7.04
C LEU A 140 17.67 -22.99 6.68
N ALA A 141 18.60 -23.94 6.61
CA ALA A 141 19.99 -23.67 6.20
C ALA A 141 20.06 -23.08 4.78
N LEU A 142 19.23 -23.56 3.87
CA LEU A 142 19.15 -23.06 2.49
C LEU A 142 18.58 -21.63 2.42
N GLY A 143 17.58 -21.32 3.26
CA GLY A 143 17.05 -19.95 3.41
C GLY A 143 18.06 -18.97 4.02
N VAL A 144 18.82 -19.40 5.04
CA VAL A 144 19.89 -18.58 5.65
C VAL A 144 21.03 -18.35 4.66
N TRP A 145 21.41 -19.37 3.90
CA TRP A 145 22.38 -19.23 2.81
C TRP A 145 21.91 -18.19 1.78
N LYS A 146 20.62 -18.21 1.40
CA LYS A 146 20.06 -17.22 0.49
C LYS A 146 20.09 -15.80 1.06
N LEU A 147 19.74 -15.60 2.33
CA LEU A 147 19.87 -14.30 3.00
C LEU A 147 21.30 -13.78 2.98
N ASN A 148 22.28 -14.66 3.19
CA ASN A 148 23.70 -14.32 3.09
C ASN A 148 24.07 -13.89 1.67
N THR A 149 23.62 -14.62 0.63
CA THR A 149 23.88 -14.24 -0.77
C THR A 149 23.22 -12.93 -1.20
N LEU A 150 22.14 -12.54 -0.52
CA LEU A 150 21.42 -11.28 -0.77
C LEU A 150 22.02 -10.10 0.03
N GLY A 151 23.03 -10.33 0.88
CA GLY A 151 23.64 -9.29 1.71
C GLY A 151 22.75 -8.77 2.83
N LEU A 152 21.73 -9.54 3.25
CA LEU A 152 20.73 -9.11 4.24
C LEU A 152 21.08 -9.54 5.68
N LEU A 153 22.14 -10.33 5.87
CA LEU A 153 22.61 -10.70 7.20
C LEU A 153 23.60 -9.62 7.71
N PRO A 154 23.40 -9.09 8.93
CA PRO A 154 24.31 -8.11 9.53
C PRO A 154 25.62 -8.81 9.86
N THR A 155 26.60 -8.66 8.98
CA THR A 155 27.92 -9.31 9.10
C THR A 155 29.01 -8.31 9.44
N HIS A 156 28.72 -7.01 9.31
CA HIS A 156 29.67 -5.94 9.58
C HIS A 156 29.20 -5.04 10.73
N ALA A 157 30.15 -4.46 11.47
CA ALA A 157 29.86 -3.59 12.61
C ALA A 157 29.07 -2.31 12.22
N SER A 158 29.19 -1.87 10.96
CA SER A 158 28.44 -0.75 10.39
C SER A 158 26.93 -0.99 10.36
N ASP A 159 26.50 -2.25 10.30
CA ASP A 159 25.09 -2.62 10.14
C ASP A 159 24.26 -2.35 11.41
N TRP A 160 24.95 -2.06 12.52
CA TRP A 160 24.35 -1.81 13.85
C TRP A 160 24.32 -0.33 14.25
N VAL A 161 24.80 0.58 13.40
CA VAL A 161 24.90 2.03 13.70
C VAL A 161 23.53 2.66 13.95
N SER A 162 22.46 2.13 13.34
CA SER A 162 21.07 2.56 13.56
C SER A 162 20.53 2.22 14.96
N SER A 163 21.22 1.36 15.72
CA SER A 163 20.85 1.00 17.09
C SER A 163 21.50 1.90 18.15
N LEU A 164 22.35 2.85 17.74
CA LEU A 164 22.94 3.82 18.64
C LEU A 164 21.93 4.96 18.91
N PRO A 165 21.75 5.37 20.18
CA PRO A 165 20.87 6.50 20.49
C PRO A 165 21.41 7.78 19.85
N PRO A 166 20.53 8.66 19.32
CA PRO A 166 20.95 9.92 18.72
C PRO A 166 21.64 10.80 19.76
N ALA A 167 22.70 11.50 19.34
CA ALA A 167 23.45 12.40 20.21
C ALA A 167 22.53 13.50 20.76
N GLN A 168 22.40 13.59 22.09
CA GLN A 168 21.59 14.63 22.73
C GLN A 168 22.30 15.98 22.65
N VAL A 169 21.71 16.90 21.88
CA VAL A 169 22.10 18.31 21.85
C VAL A 169 21.44 19.01 23.05
N TYR A 170 22.24 19.42 24.03
CA TYR A 170 21.77 20.17 25.20
C TYR A 170 21.47 21.63 24.84
N ILE A 171 20.20 22.00 24.81
CA ILE A 171 19.75 23.40 24.80
C ILE A 171 19.64 23.86 26.25
N SER A 172 20.48 24.82 26.65
CA SER A 172 20.42 25.45 27.97
C SER A 172 19.37 26.56 28.02
N SER A 173 18.36 26.40 28.86
CA SER A 173 17.43 27.49 29.21
C SER A 173 17.27 27.56 30.72
N PHE A 174 17.79 28.64 31.29
CA PHE A 174 17.57 29.09 32.65
C PHE A 174 16.08 29.34 32.91
N LEU A 175 15.55 28.84 34.04
CA LEU A 175 14.67 29.60 34.94
C LEU A 175 14.45 28.82 36.25
N THR A 176 14.60 29.56 37.34
CA THR A 176 14.72 29.17 38.74
C THR A 176 13.40 29.17 39.52
N LEU A 177 13.22 28.09 40.32
CA LEU A 177 12.68 28.01 41.71
C LEU A 177 11.15 27.88 41.94
N PRO A 178 10.69 27.35 43.12
CA PRO A 178 11.33 26.41 44.05
C PRO A 178 10.43 25.28 44.65
N SER A 179 11.14 24.21 45.08
CA SER A 179 10.95 23.36 46.27
C SER A 179 9.88 22.25 46.39
N PRO A 180 10.19 21.15 47.13
CA PRO A 180 9.58 19.83 46.99
C PRO A 180 8.84 19.34 48.25
N LEU A 181 7.94 18.36 48.09
CA LEU A 181 7.39 17.55 49.20
C LEU A 181 7.22 16.08 48.77
N PRO A 182 7.18 15.14 49.74
CA PRO A 182 8.03 13.95 49.72
C PRO A 182 7.35 12.70 49.16
N ALA A 183 8.21 11.72 48.86
CA ALA A 183 7.86 10.36 48.52
C ALA A 183 7.30 9.61 49.74
N ASP A 184 6.12 9.01 49.56
CA ASP A 184 5.62 7.97 50.44
C ASP A 184 5.55 6.64 49.70
N ASP A 185 6.08 5.66 50.42
CA ASP A 185 6.21 4.23 50.22
C ASP A 185 4.89 3.55 49.84
N LEU A 186 4.90 2.72 48.79
CA LEU A 186 3.80 1.79 48.50
C LEU A 186 4.32 0.35 48.36
N SER A 187 4.56 -0.23 49.53
CA SER A 187 4.43 -1.65 49.87
C SER A 187 3.49 -2.43 48.94
N SER A 188 4.08 -3.40 48.25
CA SER A 188 3.44 -4.52 47.55
C SER A 188 2.39 -5.27 48.38
N LYS A 189 1.18 -5.39 47.84
CA LYS A 189 0.21 -6.46 48.20
C LYS A 189 -0.26 -7.17 46.92
N PRO A 190 -0.44 -8.50 46.93
CA PRO A 190 -0.86 -9.24 45.75
C PRO A 190 -2.37 -9.07 45.54
N VAL A 191 -2.77 -8.57 44.37
CA VAL A 191 -4.16 -8.55 43.93
C VAL A 191 -4.50 -9.91 43.34
N ILE A 192 -5.34 -10.67 44.03
CA ILE A 192 -5.98 -11.88 43.49
C ILE A 192 -7.08 -11.40 42.54
N VAL A 193 -6.80 -11.39 41.24
CA VAL A 193 -7.79 -11.04 40.20
C VAL A 193 -8.63 -12.29 39.90
N SER A 194 -9.90 -12.24 40.29
CA SER A 194 -10.91 -13.26 40.00
C SER A 194 -11.16 -13.39 38.50
N LEU A 195 -11.10 -14.62 37.96
CA LEU A 195 -11.30 -14.95 36.55
C LEU A 195 -12.68 -14.58 35.96
N SER A 196 -13.65 -14.16 36.79
CA SER A 196 -15.02 -13.86 36.34
C SER A 196 -15.19 -12.51 35.65
N ALA A 197 -14.27 -11.55 35.82
CA ALA A 197 -14.36 -10.21 35.22
C ALA A 197 -13.87 -10.15 33.75
N ASN A 198 -13.08 -11.14 33.32
CA ASN A 198 -12.47 -11.15 31.98
C ASN A 198 -13.47 -11.53 30.88
N LEU A 199 -14.46 -12.38 31.15
CA LEU A 199 -15.48 -12.73 30.16
C LEU A 199 -16.44 -11.58 29.87
N PHE A 200 -16.77 -10.76 30.86
CA PHE A 200 -17.67 -9.61 30.67
C PHE A 200 -16.98 -8.48 29.90
N ASN A 201 -15.71 -8.20 30.20
CA ASN A 201 -14.89 -7.23 29.45
C ASN A 201 -14.58 -7.71 28.02
N PHE A 202 -14.37 -9.02 27.82
CA PHE A 202 -14.19 -9.60 26.49
C PHE A 202 -15.48 -9.55 25.66
N LEU A 203 -16.63 -9.80 26.28
CA LEU A 203 -17.93 -9.71 25.61
C LEU A 203 -18.28 -8.26 25.25
N ILE A 204 -17.96 -7.28 26.11
CA ILE A 204 -18.10 -5.84 25.80
C ILE A 204 -17.15 -5.43 24.67
N LEU A 205 -15.90 -5.91 24.66
CA LEU A 205 -14.95 -5.63 23.57
C LEU A 205 -15.44 -6.22 22.24
N VAL A 206 -15.97 -7.44 22.25
CA VAL A 206 -16.53 -8.10 21.06
C VAL A 206 -17.82 -7.40 20.59
N LEU A 207 -18.68 -6.93 21.50
CA LEU A 207 -19.85 -6.11 21.15
C LEU A 207 -19.45 -4.71 20.63
N PHE A 208 -18.37 -4.11 21.12
CA PHE A 208 -17.84 -2.84 20.59
C PHE A 208 -17.24 -3.02 19.19
N LEU A 209 -16.58 -4.16 18.92
CA LEU A 209 -16.05 -4.53 17.60
C LEU A 209 -17.16 -4.87 16.59
N LEU A 210 -18.31 -5.38 17.06
CA LEU A 210 -19.49 -5.66 16.23
C LEU A 210 -20.41 -4.46 16.03
N ALA A 211 -20.29 -3.43 16.88
CA ALA A 211 -21.07 -2.18 16.82
C ALA A 211 -20.34 -1.02 16.12
N ALA A 212 -19.09 -1.23 15.68
CA ALA A 212 -18.41 -0.30 14.80
C ALA A 212 -19.00 -0.41 13.39
N SER A 213 -20.19 0.12 13.20
CA SER A 213 -20.58 0.61 11.88
C SER A 213 -19.51 1.63 11.45
N PRO A 214 -18.99 1.57 10.22
CA PRO A 214 -18.11 2.61 9.73
C PRO A 214 -18.92 3.91 9.67
N SER A 215 -18.79 4.72 10.72
CA SER A 215 -19.18 6.13 10.67
C SER A 215 -18.46 6.75 9.48
N SER A 216 -19.15 7.60 8.70
CA SER A 216 -18.58 8.37 7.59
C SER A 216 -17.18 8.88 7.94
N ALA A 217 -16.16 8.17 7.46
CA ALA A 217 -14.81 8.40 7.91
C ALA A 217 -14.26 9.63 7.18
N ASP A 218 -14.07 10.71 7.94
CA ASP A 218 -13.30 11.87 7.51
C ASP A 218 -11.89 11.44 7.08
N LEU A 219 -11.24 12.25 6.24
CA LEU A 219 -9.86 11.98 5.86
C LEU A 219 -8.97 11.93 7.11
N SER A 220 -8.07 10.95 7.16
CA SER A 220 -7.17 10.77 8.30
C SER A 220 -5.76 10.41 7.88
N PHE A 221 -4.80 10.74 8.74
CA PHE A 221 -3.45 10.22 8.60
C PHE A 221 -3.47 8.72 8.85
N ASN A 222 -2.71 7.97 8.05
CA ASN A 222 -2.60 6.51 8.19
C ASN A 222 -3.95 5.76 8.06
N PHE A 223 -4.89 6.27 7.25
CA PHE A 223 -6.21 5.64 7.02
C PHE A 223 -6.10 4.15 6.66
N TYR A 224 -5.07 3.79 5.87
CA TYR A 224 -4.83 2.41 5.43
C TYR A 224 -3.97 1.57 6.37
N ALA A 225 -3.54 2.07 7.54
CA ALA A 225 -2.57 1.36 8.39
C ALA A 225 -3.04 -0.03 8.86
N VAL A 226 -4.35 -0.25 8.96
CA VAL A 226 -4.92 -1.56 9.33
C VAL A 226 -5.42 -2.32 8.11
N SER A 227 -6.13 -1.64 7.20
CA SER A 227 -6.79 -2.28 6.04
C SER A 227 -5.83 -2.62 4.91
N CYS A 228 -4.82 -1.78 4.66
CA CYS A 228 -3.76 -2.02 3.68
C CYS A 228 -2.43 -1.37 4.12
N PRO A 229 -1.70 -1.99 5.06
CA PRO A 229 -0.48 -1.40 5.63
C PRO A 229 0.63 -1.12 4.61
N VAL A 230 0.58 -1.79 3.45
CA VAL A 230 1.55 -1.65 2.36
C VAL A 230 1.20 -0.56 1.35
N ALA A 231 0.04 0.11 1.50
CA ALA A 231 -0.51 0.99 0.47
C ALA A 231 0.46 2.11 0.05
N GLU A 232 0.89 2.94 1.00
CA GLU A 232 1.77 4.07 0.72
C GLU A 232 3.13 3.62 0.19
N PHE A 233 3.67 2.51 0.70
CA PHE A 233 4.94 1.97 0.23
C PHE A 233 4.86 1.53 -1.24
N MET A 234 3.80 0.81 -1.63
CA MET A 234 3.65 0.31 -2.99
C MET A 234 3.42 1.45 -4.00
N VAL A 235 2.67 2.49 -3.62
CA VAL A 235 2.51 3.69 -4.45
C VAL A 235 3.87 4.37 -4.64
N LYS A 236 4.60 4.63 -3.55
CA LYS A 236 5.92 5.27 -3.59
C LYS A 236 6.93 4.48 -4.43
N ASP A 237 6.97 3.16 -4.31
CA ASP A 237 7.86 2.30 -5.09
C ASP A 237 7.50 2.33 -6.58
N THR A 238 6.20 2.30 -6.91
CA THR A 238 5.73 2.42 -8.30
C THR A 238 6.14 3.76 -8.91
N VAL A 239 5.94 4.87 -8.18
CA VAL A 239 6.36 6.21 -8.62
C VAL A 239 7.87 6.30 -8.77
N ARG A 240 8.65 5.75 -7.83
CA ARG A 240 10.11 5.71 -7.91
C ARG A 240 10.60 4.95 -9.13
N SER A 241 10.05 3.76 -9.38
CA SER A 241 10.41 2.95 -10.55
C SER A 241 10.06 3.68 -11.86
N ALA A 242 8.89 4.29 -11.93
CA ALA A 242 8.47 5.05 -13.10
C ALA A 242 9.36 6.29 -13.32
N SER A 243 9.66 7.04 -12.27
CA SER A 243 10.50 8.25 -12.31
C SER A 243 11.95 7.94 -12.69
N SER A 244 12.46 6.78 -12.27
CA SER A 244 13.80 6.32 -12.65
C SER A 244 13.89 5.97 -14.15
N SER A 245 12.75 5.59 -14.76
CA SER A 245 12.67 5.23 -16.18
C SER A 245 12.35 6.43 -17.07
N ASP A 246 11.47 7.32 -16.60
CA ASP A 246 11.09 8.56 -17.26
C ASP A 246 11.13 9.71 -16.21
N PRO A 247 12.16 10.58 -16.25
CA PRO A 247 12.33 11.66 -15.27
C PRO A 247 11.26 12.77 -15.39
N THR A 248 10.39 12.72 -16.41
CA THR A 248 9.26 13.66 -16.54
C THR A 248 8.02 13.24 -15.76
N ILE A 249 7.98 11.99 -15.25
CA ILE A 249 6.84 11.44 -14.50
C ILE A 249 6.47 12.28 -13.26
N PRO A 250 7.42 12.73 -12.41
CA PRO A 250 7.08 13.53 -11.24
C PRO A 250 6.25 14.78 -11.56
N GLY A 251 6.67 15.56 -12.57
CA GLY A 251 5.93 16.75 -13.01
C GLY A 251 4.55 16.41 -13.60
N LYS A 252 4.46 15.31 -14.37
CA LYS A 252 3.18 14.81 -14.90
C LYS A 252 2.19 14.44 -13.78
N LEU A 253 2.66 13.78 -12.71
CA LEU A 253 1.84 13.37 -11.57
C LEU A 253 1.32 14.56 -10.76
N LEU A 254 2.18 15.56 -10.50
CA LEU A 254 1.76 16.79 -9.84
C LEU A 254 0.65 17.50 -10.61
N ARG A 255 0.83 17.66 -11.93
CA ARG A 255 -0.17 18.29 -12.79
C ARG A 255 -1.45 17.47 -12.85
N LEU A 256 -1.35 16.14 -12.91
CA LEU A 256 -2.52 15.26 -12.92
C LEU A 256 -3.34 15.41 -11.64
N LEU A 257 -2.71 15.47 -10.46
CA LEU A 257 -3.39 15.73 -9.19
C LEU A 257 -4.07 17.12 -9.18
N PHE A 258 -3.38 18.16 -9.64
CA PHE A 258 -3.96 19.50 -9.71
C PHE A 258 -5.22 19.53 -10.57
N HIS A 259 -5.18 18.92 -11.75
CA HIS A 259 -6.31 18.85 -12.67
C HIS A 259 -7.47 18.03 -12.09
N ASP A 260 -7.20 16.97 -11.33
CA ASP A 260 -8.24 16.25 -10.59
C ASP A 260 -8.91 17.17 -9.55
N CYS A 261 -8.13 17.68 -8.60
CA CYS A 261 -8.67 18.47 -7.49
C CYS A 261 -9.43 19.74 -7.92
N PHE A 262 -9.07 20.34 -9.06
CA PHE A 262 -9.74 21.54 -9.55
C PHE A 262 -11.05 21.22 -10.29
N VAL A 263 -11.21 20.02 -10.86
CA VAL A 263 -12.43 19.61 -11.56
C VAL A 263 -13.23 18.65 -10.68
N LYS A 264 -14.41 19.06 -10.20
CA LYS A 264 -15.29 18.29 -9.29
C LYS A 264 -14.70 17.93 -7.91
N GLY A 265 -13.40 18.08 -7.68
CA GLY A 265 -12.73 17.80 -6.40
C GLY A 265 -11.70 16.67 -6.57
N CYS A 266 -10.94 16.36 -5.52
CA CYS A 266 -9.96 15.28 -5.57
C CYS A 266 -10.66 13.90 -5.49
N ASP A 267 -11.34 13.50 -6.56
CA ASP A 267 -12.14 12.27 -6.65
C ASP A 267 -11.71 11.33 -7.78
N ALA A 268 -10.57 11.59 -8.42
CA ALA A 268 -10.05 10.83 -9.55
C ALA A 268 -10.99 10.77 -10.77
N SER A 269 -11.93 11.70 -10.94
CA SER A 269 -12.77 11.81 -12.14
C SER A 269 -11.94 11.98 -13.41
N VAL A 270 -10.78 12.65 -13.32
CA VAL A 270 -9.86 12.86 -14.44
C VAL A 270 -9.28 11.56 -15.02
N LEU A 271 -9.28 10.48 -14.23
CA LEU A 271 -8.73 9.19 -14.65
C LEU A 271 -9.69 8.41 -15.57
N ILE A 272 -10.99 8.71 -15.51
CA ILE A 272 -12.02 8.02 -16.30
C ILE A 272 -11.78 8.28 -17.79
N GLN A 273 -11.79 7.20 -18.58
CA GLN A 273 -11.64 7.24 -20.03
C GLN A 273 -13.00 7.16 -20.72
N GLY A 274 -13.13 7.86 -21.84
CA GLY A 274 -14.33 7.83 -22.68
C GLY A 274 -14.49 9.10 -23.48
N ASN A 275 -15.37 9.07 -24.49
CA ASN A 275 -15.74 10.28 -25.21
C ASN A 275 -16.58 11.18 -24.29
N GLY A 276 -16.31 12.49 -24.29
CA GLY A 276 -17.00 13.45 -23.44
C GLY A 276 -16.55 13.47 -21.98
N THR A 277 -15.53 12.68 -21.62
CA THR A 277 -14.91 12.71 -20.28
C THR A 277 -13.90 13.84 -20.15
N GLU A 278 -13.50 14.18 -18.93
CA GLU A 278 -12.47 15.19 -18.67
C GLU A 278 -11.17 14.90 -19.41
N ARG A 279 -10.81 13.62 -19.51
CA ARG A 279 -9.59 13.17 -20.20
C ARG A 279 -9.62 13.41 -21.70
N SER A 280 -10.80 13.52 -22.31
CA SER A 280 -10.96 13.81 -23.73
C SER A 280 -10.97 15.31 -24.06
N ASP A 281 -11.01 16.21 -23.05
CA ASP A 281 -10.96 17.65 -23.29
C ASP A 281 -9.59 18.09 -23.84
N PRO A 282 -9.51 18.99 -24.84
CA PRO A 282 -8.24 19.44 -25.39
C PRO A 282 -7.29 20.08 -24.37
N ALA A 283 -7.76 20.64 -23.24
CA ALA A 283 -6.88 21.15 -22.18
C ALA A 283 -6.12 20.04 -21.47
N ASN A 284 -6.72 18.85 -21.41
CA ASN A 284 -6.18 17.69 -20.73
C ASN A 284 -5.41 16.76 -21.68
N ALA A 285 -5.35 17.08 -22.98
CA ALA A 285 -4.65 16.29 -23.99
C ALA A 285 -3.16 16.07 -23.68
N SER A 286 -2.54 17.00 -22.95
CA SER A 286 -1.13 16.94 -22.52
C SER A 286 -0.93 16.36 -21.11
N LEU A 287 -2.00 15.91 -20.43
CA LEU A 287 -1.85 15.20 -19.15
C LEU A 287 -1.16 13.85 -19.35
N GLY A 288 -0.32 13.48 -18.38
CA GLY A 288 0.43 12.23 -18.36
C GLY A 288 0.40 11.57 -16.99
N GLY A 289 1.10 10.45 -16.84
CA GLY A 289 1.19 9.74 -15.55
C GLY A 289 0.05 8.74 -15.29
N PHE A 290 -0.98 8.69 -16.14
CA PHE A 290 -2.10 7.74 -15.99
C PHE A 290 -1.65 6.28 -15.83
N SER A 291 -0.66 5.84 -16.62
CA SER A 291 -0.14 4.47 -16.56
C SER A 291 0.54 4.14 -15.22
N VAL A 292 1.11 5.14 -14.54
CA VAL A 292 1.72 4.97 -13.22
C VAL A 292 0.64 4.73 -12.18
N ILE A 293 -0.45 5.50 -12.24
CA ILE A 293 -1.62 5.32 -11.37
C ILE A 293 -2.26 3.95 -11.60
N ASP A 294 -2.47 3.57 -12.86
CA ASP A 294 -3.01 2.24 -13.21
C ASP A 294 -2.09 1.10 -12.74
N SER A 295 -0.78 1.28 -12.83
CA SER A 295 0.20 0.28 -12.36
C SER A 295 0.17 0.15 -10.84
N ALA A 296 0.17 1.27 -10.11
CA ALA A 296 0.05 1.28 -8.66
C ALA A 296 -1.27 0.62 -8.22
N LYS A 297 -2.38 0.94 -8.90
CA LYS A 297 -3.68 0.32 -8.63
C LYS A 297 -3.66 -1.19 -8.84
N ARG A 298 -3.09 -1.68 -9.94
CA ARG A 298 -2.97 -3.12 -10.20
C ARG A 298 -2.18 -3.84 -9.12
N VAL A 299 -1.08 -3.25 -8.66
CA VAL A 299 -0.28 -3.82 -7.56
C VAL A 299 -1.12 -3.84 -6.28
N LEU A 300 -1.79 -2.74 -5.94
CA LEU A 300 -2.61 -2.65 -4.74
C LEU A 300 -3.79 -3.62 -4.73
N GLU A 301 -4.46 -3.84 -5.87
CA GLU A 301 -5.57 -4.80 -5.97
C GLU A 301 -5.13 -6.25 -5.75
N VAL A 302 -3.84 -6.58 -5.94
CA VAL A 302 -3.31 -7.92 -5.62
C VAL A 302 -3.16 -8.11 -4.10
N PHE A 303 -2.72 -7.07 -3.37
CA PHE A 303 -2.43 -7.16 -1.94
C PHE A 303 -3.63 -6.79 -1.05
N CYS A 304 -4.42 -5.81 -1.48
CA CYS A 304 -5.53 -5.23 -0.74
C CYS A 304 -6.73 -4.99 -1.67
N PRO A 305 -7.41 -6.07 -2.13
CA PRO A 305 -8.49 -5.97 -3.10
C PRO A 305 -9.59 -5.01 -2.64
N GLY A 306 -10.02 -4.11 -3.52
CA GLY A 306 -11.14 -3.19 -3.27
C GLY A 306 -10.97 -2.25 -2.09
N THR A 307 -9.73 -2.00 -1.64
CA THR A 307 -9.48 -1.23 -0.41
C THR A 307 -9.05 0.22 -0.69
N VAL A 308 -8.10 0.43 -1.59
CA VAL A 308 -7.49 1.76 -1.83
C VAL A 308 -8.14 2.44 -3.03
N SER A 309 -8.63 3.68 -2.88
CA SER A 309 -9.23 4.45 -3.98
C SER A 309 -8.18 4.95 -4.98
N CYS A 310 -8.61 5.19 -6.22
CA CYS A 310 -7.75 5.82 -7.22
C CYS A 310 -7.44 7.28 -6.86
N ALA A 311 -8.35 7.98 -6.21
CA ALA A 311 -8.14 9.33 -5.67
C ALA A 311 -6.99 9.39 -4.67
N ASP A 312 -6.93 8.45 -3.72
CA ASP A 312 -5.80 8.39 -2.78
C ASP A 312 -4.49 7.96 -3.47
N ILE A 313 -4.54 7.04 -4.43
CA ILE A 313 -3.34 6.67 -5.21
C ILE A 313 -2.78 7.89 -5.94
N LEU A 314 -3.63 8.72 -6.54
CA LEU A 314 -3.20 9.93 -7.23
C LEU A 314 -2.58 10.96 -6.26
N ALA A 315 -3.21 11.20 -5.12
CA ALA A 315 -2.70 12.12 -4.10
C ALA A 315 -1.36 11.64 -3.51
N LEU A 316 -1.24 10.35 -3.19
CA LEU A 316 -0.01 9.72 -2.71
C LEU A 316 1.08 9.77 -3.78
N ALA A 317 0.75 9.49 -5.03
CA ALA A 317 1.71 9.49 -6.12
C ALA A 317 2.32 10.88 -6.38
N ALA A 318 1.49 11.93 -6.32
CA ALA A 318 1.93 13.31 -6.45
C ALA A 318 2.79 13.76 -5.25
N ARG A 319 2.44 13.35 -4.03
CA ARG A 319 3.27 13.57 -2.83
C ARG A 319 4.65 12.91 -2.98
N ASP A 320 4.67 11.65 -3.38
CA ASP A 320 5.89 10.87 -3.51
C ASP A 320 6.78 11.39 -4.66
N ALA A 321 6.17 11.93 -5.72
CA ALA A 321 6.86 12.61 -6.81
C ALA A 321 7.67 13.82 -6.32
N VAL A 322 7.12 14.63 -5.41
CA VAL A 322 7.84 15.77 -4.79
C VAL A 322 9.02 15.28 -3.96
N GLU A 323 8.81 14.30 -3.10
CA GLU A 323 9.87 13.79 -2.23
C GLU A 323 11.02 13.17 -3.03
N ILE A 324 10.71 12.37 -4.06
CA ILE A 324 11.73 11.70 -4.89
C ILE A 324 12.56 12.70 -5.70
N THR A 325 12.00 13.87 -6.01
CA THR A 325 12.70 14.96 -6.71
C THR A 325 13.43 15.92 -5.76
N GLY A 326 13.51 15.61 -4.46
CA GLY A 326 14.28 16.39 -3.48
C GLY A 326 13.47 17.39 -2.66
N GLY A 327 12.16 17.43 -2.85
CA GLY A 327 11.25 18.25 -2.06
C GLY A 327 10.99 17.67 -0.66
N PRO A 328 10.13 18.33 0.14
CA PRO A 328 9.87 17.92 1.52
C PRO A 328 9.13 16.58 1.57
N ALA A 329 9.53 15.72 2.53
CA ALA A 329 8.76 14.55 2.90
C ALA A 329 7.51 14.98 3.68
N LEU A 330 6.33 14.73 3.12
CA LEU A 330 5.05 15.13 3.69
C LEU A 330 4.22 13.92 4.10
N GLN A 331 3.44 14.04 5.17
CA GLN A 331 2.29 13.17 5.38
C GLN A 331 1.05 13.85 4.82
N ILE A 332 0.18 13.08 4.18
CA ILE A 332 -1.10 13.57 3.67
C ILE A 332 -2.23 12.76 4.27
N LEU A 333 -3.41 13.37 4.33
CA LEU A 333 -4.62 12.67 4.73
C LEU A 333 -5.06 11.74 3.59
N THR A 334 -5.54 10.55 3.94
CA THR A 334 -6.09 9.54 3.02
C THR A 334 -7.49 9.13 3.49
N GLY A 335 -8.23 8.40 2.65
CA GLY A 335 -9.63 8.05 2.85
C GLY A 335 -10.58 8.61 1.77
N ARG A 336 -10.04 9.16 0.67
CA ARG A 336 -10.86 9.68 -0.44
C ARG A 336 -11.59 8.54 -1.14
N ARG A 337 -12.72 8.84 -1.75
CA ARG A 337 -13.46 7.92 -2.62
C ARG A 337 -13.51 8.42 -4.05
N ASP A 338 -13.62 7.47 -4.97
CA ASP A 338 -13.62 7.74 -6.40
C ASP A 338 -14.98 8.28 -6.87
N GLY A 339 -14.94 9.35 -7.66
CA GLY A 339 -16.08 9.90 -8.36
C GLY A 339 -16.56 8.98 -9.49
N ARG A 340 -17.88 8.97 -9.72
CA ARG A 340 -18.52 8.18 -10.79
C ARG A 340 -18.78 8.96 -12.08
N VAL A 341 -18.52 10.27 -12.07
CA VAL A 341 -18.89 11.20 -13.16
C VAL A 341 -17.65 11.95 -13.61
N SER A 342 -17.35 11.91 -14.91
CA SER A 342 -16.28 12.66 -15.56
C SER A 342 -16.84 13.29 -16.83
N GLU A 343 -16.80 14.62 -16.91
CA GLU A 343 -17.44 15.39 -17.98
C GLU A 343 -16.48 16.47 -18.49
N ALA A 344 -16.20 16.47 -19.79
CA ALA A 344 -15.34 17.45 -20.46
C ALA A 344 -15.80 18.90 -20.22
N ALA A 345 -17.12 19.11 -20.15
CA ALA A 345 -17.71 20.43 -19.89
C ALA A 345 -17.28 21.05 -18.55
N ASN A 346 -16.83 20.25 -17.59
CA ASN A 346 -16.36 20.74 -16.30
C ASN A 346 -14.90 21.20 -16.32
N VAL A 347 -14.11 20.87 -17.35
CA VAL A 347 -12.67 21.15 -17.39
C VAL A 347 -12.40 22.64 -17.53
N ARG A 348 -12.75 23.23 -18.68
CA ARG A 348 -12.42 24.63 -19.02
C ARG A 348 -12.85 25.69 -18.01
N PRO A 349 -14.03 25.60 -17.37
CA PRO A 349 -14.44 26.60 -16.38
C PRO A 349 -13.67 26.53 -15.05
N ASN A 350 -12.95 25.44 -14.79
CA ASN A 350 -12.34 25.17 -13.49
C ASN A 350 -10.82 25.10 -13.49
N ILE A 351 -10.17 24.95 -14.64
CA ILE A 351 -8.70 24.90 -14.73
C ILE A 351 -8.09 26.29 -14.97
N VAL A 352 -6.82 26.43 -14.62
CA VAL A 352 -6.02 27.63 -14.85
C VAL A 352 -5.32 27.52 -16.20
N ASP A 353 -5.43 28.56 -17.02
CA ASP A 353 -4.71 28.67 -18.29
C ASP A 353 -3.36 29.38 -18.09
N THR A 354 -2.38 29.06 -18.94
CA THR A 354 -1.03 29.60 -18.86
C THR A 354 -0.96 31.10 -19.14
N SER A 355 -2.00 31.66 -19.77
CA SER A 355 -2.16 33.09 -20.12
C SER A 355 -2.99 33.90 -19.13
N PHE A 356 -3.48 33.31 -18.03
CA PHE A 356 -4.36 33.99 -17.08
C PHE A 356 -3.69 35.17 -16.35
N THR A 357 -4.49 36.21 -16.13
CA THR A 357 -4.12 37.34 -15.27
C THR A 357 -4.16 36.94 -13.79
N MET A 358 -3.49 37.73 -12.94
CA MET A 358 -3.49 37.51 -11.49
C MET A 358 -4.91 37.44 -10.90
N ASN A 359 -5.82 38.31 -11.35
CA ASN A 359 -7.20 38.32 -10.84
C ASN A 359 -8.02 37.08 -11.27
N GLU A 360 -7.77 36.55 -12.47
CA GLU A 360 -8.41 35.31 -12.93
C GLU A 360 -7.92 34.11 -12.12
N MET A 361 -6.61 34.01 -11.88
CA MET A 361 -6.06 32.96 -11.03
C MET A 361 -6.61 33.04 -9.60
N ILE A 362 -6.62 34.24 -8.99
CA ILE A 362 -7.19 34.45 -7.64
C ILE A 362 -8.65 33.99 -7.58
N LYS A 363 -9.45 34.34 -8.59
CA LYS A 363 -10.87 33.97 -8.64
C LYS A 363 -11.06 32.46 -8.63
N ILE A 364 -10.30 31.72 -9.43
CA ILE A 364 -10.41 30.26 -9.52
C ILE A 364 -9.91 29.62 -8.23
N PHE A 365 -8.74 29.99 -7.72
CA PHE A 365 -8.21 29.44 -6.46
C PHE A 365 -9.16 29.70 -5.28
N SER A 366 -9.69 30.93 -5.17
CA SER A 366 -10.65 31.29 -4.13
C SER A 366 -11.95 30.49 -4.22
N SER A 367 -12.40 30.14 -5.44
CA SER A 367 -13.58 29.27 -5.64
C SER A 367 -13.39 27.85 -5.12
N LYS A 368 -12.13 27.43 -4.90
CA LYS A 368 -11.75 26.14 -4.30
C LYS A 368 -11.36 26.27 -2.82
N GLY A 369 -11.52 27.45 -2.22
CA GLY A 369 -11.14 27.71 -0.83
C GLY A 369 -9.63 27.86 -0.62
N LEU A 370 -8.85 28.06 -1.69
CA LEU A 370 -7.42 28.31 -1.61
C LEU A 370 -7.14 29.82 -1.54
N SER A 371 -6.23 30.21 -0.66
CA SER A 371 -5.81 31.60 -0.45
C SER A 371 -4.83 32.08 -1.52
N LEU A 372 -4.52 33.38 -1.49
CA LEU A 372 -3.47 33.96 -2.34
C LEU A 372 -2.09 33.33 -2.06
N GLU A 373 -1.80 33.00 -0.80
CA GLU A 373 -0.55 32.34 -0.43
C GLU A 373 -0.49 30.91 -0.98
N ASP A 374 -1.62 30.18 -0.92
CA ASP A 374 -1.71 28.84 -1.51
C ASP A 374 -1.49 28.87 -3.02
N LEU A 375 -1.99 29.91 -3.70
CA LEU A 375 -1.74 30.14 -5.13
C LEU A 375 -0.25 30.28 -5.41
N VAL A 376 0.43 31.23 -4.76
CA VAL A 376 1.87 31.48 -4.99
C VAL A 376 2.71 30.25 -4.65
N THR A 377 2.33 29.54 -3.59
CA THR A 377 3.03 28.32 -3.15
C THR A 377 2.84 27.17 -4.13
N LEU A 378 1.60 26.90 -4.58
CA LEU A 378 1.31 25.79 -5.49
C LEU A 378 1.84 26.05 -6.90
N SER A 379 1.98 27.29 -7.33
CA SER A 379 2.71 27.65 -8.55
C SER A 379 4.17 27.19 -8.53
N GLY A 380 4.77 27.03 -7.34
CA GLY A 380 6.11 26.44 -7.17
C GLY A 380 6.25 25.02 -7.72
N ALA A 381 5.15 24.32 -7.99
CA ALA A 381 5.15 23.02 -8.68
C ALA A 381 5.83 23.08 -10.06
N HIS A 382 5.83 24.25 -10.72
CA HIS A 382 6.48 24.49 -12.00
C HIS A 382 8.01 24.42 -11.94
N THR A 383 8.61 24.26 -10.75
CA THR A 383 10.05 23.97 -10.62
C THR A 383 10.45 22.63 -11.25
N ILE A 384 9.49 21.70 -11.44
CA ILE A 384 9.71 20.45 -12.17
C ILE A 384 8.75 20.27 -13.35
N GLY A 385 9.15 19.41 -14.28
CA GLY A 385 8.35 19.05 -15.45
C GLY A 385 8.63 19.89 -16.69
N SER A 386 7.82 19.71 -17.73
CA SER A 386 8.00 20.36 -19.02
C SER A 386 6.66 20.74 -19.65
N ALA A 387 6.73 21.64 -20.63
CA ALA A 387 5.59 22.15 -21.36
C ALA A 387 5.82 22.07 -22.87
N HIS A 388 4.74 21.84 -23.63
CA HIS A 388 4.77 21.96 -25.08
C HIS A 388 4.93 23.43 -25.50
N CYS A 389 5.53 23.67 -26.66
CA CYS A 389 5.72 25.02 -27.20
C CYS A 389 4.42 25.84 -27.28
N SER A 390 3.29 25.19 -27.55
CA SER A 390 1.97 25.82 -27.61
C SER A 390 1.46 26.37 -26.27
N ALA A 391 2.04 25.93 -25.15
CA ALA A 391 1.61 26.36 -23.81
C ALA A 391 2.10 27.76 -23.44
N PHE A 392 3.09 28.31 -24.16
CA PHE A 392 3.66 29.64 -23.91
C PHE A 392 3.82 30.46 -25.21
N SER A 393 3.18 30.02 -26.30
CA SER A 393 3.28 30.68 -27.59
C SER A 393 2.62 32.06 -27.62
N ASP A 394 1.67 32.31 -26.72
CA ASP A 394 1.00 33.60 -26.49
C ASP A 394 1.98 34.72 -26.11
N ARG A 395 3.15 34.37 -25.59
CA ARG A 395 4.23 35.32 -25.25
C ARG A 395 5.00 35.83 -26.48
N PHE A 396 4.77 35.23 -27.64
CA PHE A 396 5.44 35.54 -28.89
C PHE A 396 4.43 35.89 -29.98
N GLN A 397 4.84 36.75 -30.91
CA GLN A 397 4.09 37.03 -32.15
C GLN A 397 4.83 36.43 -33.33
N GLU A 398 4.14 35.60 -34.10
CA GLU A 398 4.61 35.04 -35.37
C GLU A 398 4.29 36.00 -36.52
N ASP A 399 5.29 36.30 -37.36
CA ASP A 399 5.08 37.05 -38.60
C ASP A 399 4.67 36.15 -39.76
N SER A 400 4.33 36.74 -40.91
CA SER A 400 3.93 35.99 -42.12
C SER A 400 5.02 35.12 -42.74
N LYS A 401 6.26 35.20 -42.22
CA LYS A 401 7.41 34.41 -42.64
C LYS A 401 7.78 33.34 -41.60
N GLY A 402 6.96 33.14 -40.57
CA GLY A 402 7.18 32.16 -39.51
C GLY A 402 8.27 32.56 -38.52
N LYS A 403 8.59 33.86 -38.43
CA LYS A 403 9.57 34.38 -37.47
C LYS A 403 8.86 34.85 -36.22
N PHE A 404 9.27 34.32 -35.07
CA PHE A 404 8.80 34.79 -33.77
C PHE A 404 9.49 36.08 -33.33
N THR A 405 8.71 36.92 -32.66
CA THR A 405 9.17 38.10 -31.94
C THR A 405 8.56 38.10 -30.54
N LEU A 406 9.35 38.48 -29.54
CA LEU A 406 8.85 38.58 -28.16
C LEU A 406 7.87 39.75 -28.05
N VAL A 407 6.65 39.48 -27.56
CA VAL A 407 5.65 40.53 -27.26
C VAL A 407 5.49 40.75 -25.76
N ASP A 408 5.77 39.74 -24.94
CA ASP A 408 5.70 39.85 -23.50
C ASP A 408 6.96 40.51 -22.93
N THR A 409 6.82 41.73 -22.41
CA THR A 409 7.93 42.50 -21.83
C THR A 409 8.37 42.01 -20.46
N SER A 410 7.61 41.11 -19.81
CA SER A 410 7.98 40.51 -18.52
C SER A 410 9.00 39.39 -18.66
N LEU A 411 9.30 38.92 -19.88
CA LEU A 411 10.27 37.87 -20.16
C LEU A 411 11.67 38.41 -20.45
N ASP A 412 12.69 37.79 -19.88
CA ASP A 412 14.09 38.06 -20.22
C ASP A 412 14.33 37.79 -21.70
N THR A 413 14.87 38.79 -22.40
CA THR A 413 15.11 38.73 -23.84
C THR A 413 16.10 37.65 -24.25
N THR A 414 17.08 37.32 -23.40
CA THR A 414 18.04 36.25 -23.70
C THR A 414 17.36 34.89 -23.63
N TYR A 415 16.60 34.65 -22.56
CA TYR A 415 15.83 33.42 -22.40
C TYR A 415 14.74 33.27 -23.48
N ALA A 416 14.05 34.35 -23.84
CA ALA A 416 13.09 34.37 -24.95
C ALA A 416 13.75 33.91 -26.28
N ASN A 417 14.98 34.37 -26.56
CA ASN A 417 15.73 33.93 -27.73
C ASN A 417 16.13 32.45 -27.67
N GLU A 418 16.36 31.88 -26.49
CA GLU A 418 16.57 30.44 -26.32
C GLU A 418 15.29 29.64 -26.58
N LEU A 419 14.14 30.13 -26.08
CA LEU A 419 12.84 29.51 -26.32
C LEU A 419 12.49 29.50 -27.82
N MET A 420 12.68 30.61 -28.53
CA MET A 420 12.44 30.69 -29.98
C MET A 420 13.33 29.73 -30.79
N LYS A 421 14.53 29.40 -30.30
CA LYS A 421 15.41 28.41 -30.93
C LYS A 421 14.94 26.97 -30.67
N LYS A 422 14.41 26.69 -29.49
CA LYS A 422 13.88 25.37 -29.12
C LYS A 422 12.49 25.12 -29.74
N CYS A 423 11.72 26.18 -29.95
CA CYS A 423 10.37 26.17 -30.48
C CYS A 423 10.26 27.06 -31.73
N PRO A 424 10.83 26.64 -32.88
CA PRO A 424 10.58 27.33 -34.15
C PRO A 424 9.12 27.15 -34.60
N ALA A 425 8.65 27.97 -35.56
CA ALA A 425 7.25 27.98 -35.99
C ALA A 425 6.80 26.64 -36.60
N ASP A 426 7.72 25.89 -37.21
CA ASP A 426 7.50 24.56 -37.78
C ASP A 426 7.82 23.42 -36.79
N ALA A 427 7.99 23.72 -35.50
CA ALA A 427 8.26 22.72 -34.48
C ALA A 427 7.15 21.66 -34.42
N SER A 428 7.56 20.39 -34.26
CA SER A 428 6.61 19.32 -33.99
C SER A 428 5.83 19.63 -32.69
N PRO A 429 4.50 19.38 -32.65
CA PRO A 429 3.72 19.54 -31.41
C PRO A 429 4.23 18.69 -30.24
N SER A 430 5.05 17.67 -30.51
CA SER A 430 5.67 16.81 -29.49
C SER A 430 6.87 17.44 -28.78
N ILE A 431 7.44 18.53 -29.30
CA ILE A 431 8.56 19.22 -28.68
C ILE A 431 8.11 19.85 -27.37
N THR A 432 8.91 19.63 -26.33
CA THR A 432 8.70 20.19 -25.00
C THR A 432 9.94 20.94 -24.52
N VAL A 433 9.73 21.91 -23.65
CA VAL A 433 10.76 22.67 -22.96
C VAL A 433 10.53 22.51 -21.45
N ASN A 434 11.63 22.39 -20.71
CA ASN A 434 11.61 22.34 -19.26
C ASN A 434 10.97 23.60 -18.67
N ASN A 435 10.12 23.42 -17.65
CA ASN A 435 9.45 24.53 -16.97
C ASN A 435 10.47 25.39 -16.19
N ASP A 436 11.46 24.75 -15.58
CA ASP A 436 12.60 25.40 -14.95
C ASP A 436 13.85 25.28 -15.85
N PRO A 437 14.42 26.39 -16.35
CA PRO A 437 15.59 26.34 -17.21
C PRO A 437 16.91 25.92 -16.51
N GLN A 438 16.95 25.87 -15.18
CA GLN A 438 18.13 25.55 -14.38
C GLN A 438 18.06 24.13 -13.80
N THR A 439 16.99 23.80 -13.06
CA THR A 439 16.91 22.56 -12.23
C THR A 439 15.61 21.77 -12.41
N SER A 440 15.07 21.69 -13.63
CA SER A 440 13.77 21.05 -14.00
C SER A 440 13.45 19.63 -13.50
N PHE A 441 14.39 18.93 -12.88
CA PHE A 441 14.21 17.58 -12.32
C PHE A 441 14.36 17.55 -10.79
N VAL A 442 14.60 18.71 -10.16
CA VAL A 442 14.76 18.89 -8.73
C VAL A 442 13.63 19.78 -8.22
N PHE A 443 12.97 19.35 -7.15
CA PHE A 443 11.95 20.15 -6.50
C PHE A 443 12.61 21.08 -5.48
N ASP A 444 12.87 22.31 -5.89
CA ASP A 444 13.57 23.34 -5.11
C ASP A 444 12.91 24.73 -5.29
N ASN A 445 13.54 25.78 -4.77
CA ASN A 445 13.03 27.15 -4.93
C ASN A 445 13.59 27.88 -6.18
N GLN A 446 14.27 27.16 -7.09
CA GLN A 446 14.87 27.74 -8.28
C GLN A 446 13.81 28.35 -9.20
N TYR A 447 12.59 27.81 -9.21
CA TYR A 447 11.42 28.42 -9.84
C TYR A 447 11.26 29.91 -9.46
N TYR A 448 11.27 30.24 -8.17
CA TYR A 448 11.07 31.62 -7.72
C TYR A 448 12.28 32.51 -8.05
N GLN A 449 13.50 31.98 -7.99
CA GLN A 449 14.69 32.69 -8.44
C GLN A 449 14.64 32.97 -9.95
N ASN A 450 14.11 32.04 -10.74
CA ASN A 450 13.88 32.23 -12.16
C ASN A 450 12.84 33.34 -12.41
N LEU A 451 11.78 33.43 -11.60
CA LEU A 451 10.81 34.54 -11.71
C LEU A 451 11.51 35.89 -11.52
N ILE A 452 12.32 36.05 -10.47
CA ILE A 452 13.10 37.28 -10.21
C ILE A 452 14.03 37.61 -11.38
N ALA A 453 14.60 36.59 -12.03
CA ALA A 453 15.42 36.75 -13.22
C ALA A 453 14.61 36.96 -14.51
N HIS A 454 13.28 37.14 -14.43
CA HIS A 454 12.36 37.24 -15.56
C HIS A 454 12.38 36.02 -16.49
N LYS A 455 12.59 34.82 -15.93
CA LYS A 455 12.68 33.53 -16.64
C LYS A 455 11.53 32.57 -16.30
N GLY A 456 10.39 33.07 -15.85
CA GLY A 456 9.16 32.26 -15.77
C GLY A 456 8.72 31.84 -17.16
N LEU A 457 8.40 30.56 -17.37
CA LEU A 457 8.06 30.03 -18.70
C LEU A 457 6.70 30.56 -19.17
N PHE A 458 5.69 30.47 -18.31
CA PHE A 458 4.33 30.89 -18.63
C PHE A 458 4.10 32.36 -18.28
N GLN A 459 3.12 33.00 -18.93
CA GLN A 459 2.71 34.36 -18.58
C GLN A 459 2.14 34.39 -17.14
N SER A 460 1.34 33.39 -16.78
CA SER A 460 0.80 33.16 -15.43
C SER A 460 1.88 33.04 -14.34
N ASP A 461 3.10 32.61 -14.68
CA ASP A 461 4.22 32.62 -13.74
C ASP A 461 4.76 34.04 -13.53
N SER A 462 4.93 34.79 -14.63
CA SER A 462 5.54 36.12 -14.61
C SER A 462 4.67 37.14 -13.86
N VAL A 463 3.33 37.02 -13.97
CA VAL A 463 2.40 37.90 -13.25
C VAL A 463 2.46 37.76 -11.72
N LEU A 464 3.00 36.65 -11.18
CA LEU A 464 3.21 36.48 -9.74
C LEU A 464 4.26 37.47 -9.20
N LEU A 465 5.29 37.79 -9.98
CA LEU A 465 6.30 38.78 -9.60
C LEU A 465 5.82 40.21 -9.88
N ASP A 466 5.05 40.41 -10.94
CA ASP A 466 4.60 41.75 -11.37
C ASP A 466 3.51 42.32 -10.43
N ASP A 467 2.67 41.47 -9.84
CA ASP A 467 1.61 41.90 -8.93
C ASP A 467 2.14 42.19 -7.51
N ASN A 468 1.85 43.39 -6.99
CA ASN A 468 2.29 43.82 -5.66
C ASN A 468 1.81 42.92 -4.52
N ARG A 469 0.69 42.20 -4.68
CA ARG A 469 0.12 41.33 -3.64
C ARG A 469 0.91 40.02 -3.49
N THR A 470 1.61 39.59 -4.54
CA THR A 470 2.33 38.30 -4.60
C THR A 470 3.84 38.46 -4.70
N ARG A 471 4.36 39.66 -5.03
CA ARG A 471 5.81 39.92 -5.10
C ARG A 471 6.56 39.52 -3.83
N ASN A 472 6.09 39.96 -2.66
CA ASN A 472 6.78 39.68 -1.39
C ASN A 472 6.92 38.18 -1.09
N PRO A 473 5.87 37.33 -1.18
CA PRO A 473 6.04 35.90 -0.98
C PRO A 473 6.91 35.23 -2.06
N VAL A 474 6.86 35.70 -3.33
CA VAL A 474 7.77 35.21 -4.39
C VAL A 474 9.24 35.49 -4.03
N GLU A 475 9.56 36.73 -3.65
CA GLU A 475 10.91 37.11 -3.22
C GLU A 475 11.34 36.37 -1.94
N GLY A 476 10.40 36.16 -1.01
CA GLY A 476 10.63 35.38 0.21
C GLY A 476 11.04 33.94 -0.11
N PHE A 477 10.27 33.25 -0.94
CA PHE A 477 10.56 31.87 -1.34
C PHE A 477 11.83 31.74 -2.18
N ALA A 478 12.15 32.72 -3.03
CA ALA A 478 13.40 32.73 -3.79
C ALA A 478 14.65 32.78 -2.88
N ASN A 479 14.55 33.47 -1.73
CA ASN A 479 15.65 33.62 -0.78
C ASN A 479 15.70 32.52 0.28
N ASP A 480 14.57 31.89 0.60
CA ASP A 480 14.45 30.88 1.65
C ASP A 480 13.65 29.65 1.17
N GLN A 481 14.40 28.60 0.81
CA GLN A 481 13.83 27.32 0.40
C GLN A 481 13.07 26.61 1.53
N GLU A 482 13.49 26.76 2.78
CA GLU A 482 12.82 26.11 3.90
C GLU A 482 11.44 26.74 4.12
N SER A 483 11.34 28.06 3.98
CA SER A 483 10.05 28.77 4.00
C SER A 483 9.14 28.27 2.87
N PHE A 484 9.66 28.12 1.65
CA PHE A 484 8.88 27.54 0.54
C PHE A 484 8.38 26.12 0.87
N PHE A 485 9.27 25.23 1.31
CA PHE A 485 8.91 23.83 1.62
C PHE A 485 7.88 23.72 2.75
N ARG A 486 7.95 24.61 3.75
CA ARG A 486 6.96 24.67 4.84
C ARG A 486 5.58 25.09 4.32
N SER A 487 5.51 26.17 3.54
CA SER A 487 4.25 26.62 2.93
C SER A 487 3.71 25.58 1.95
N TRP A 488 4.59 24.91 1.20
CA TRP A 488 4.24 23.82 0.27
C TRP A 488 3.53 22.69 1.02
N GLY A 489 4.06 22.22 2.14
CA GLY A 489 3.42 21.18 2.95
C GLY A 489 1.99 21.53 3.35
N GLN A 490 1.76 22.77 3.79
CA GLN A 490 0.43 23.24 4.18
C GLN A 490 -0.52 23.37 2.98
N SER A 491 -0.03 23.95 1.89
CA SER A 491 -0.82 24.19 0.68
C SER A 491 -1.17 22.89 -0.05
N PHE A 492 -0.26 21.92 -0.06
CA PHE A 492 -0.47 20.60 -0.66
C PHE A 492 -1.53 19.79 0.10
N VAL A 493 -1.54 19.84 1.44
CA VAL A 493 -2.60 19.23 2.25
C VAL A 493 -3.95 19.89 1.97
N LYS A 494 -4.02 21.22 1.83
CA LYS A 494 -5.26 21.91 1.45
C LYS A 494 -5.72 21.51 0.04
N LEU A 495 -4.82 21.54 -0.94
CA LEU A 495 -5.08 21.14 -2.33
C LEU A 495 -5.71 19.75 -2.38
N THR A 496 -5.06 18.78 -1.74
CA THR A 496 -5.52 17.39 -1.71
C THR A 496 -6.80 17.18 -0.89
N SER A 497 -7.29 18.18 -0.18
CA SER A 497 -8.54 18.12 0.60
C SER A 497 -9.73 18.78 -0.09
N ILE A 498 -9.55 19.28 -1.33
CA ILE A 498 -10.62 19.97 -2.08
C ILE A 498 -11.69 18.97 -2.54
N GLY A 499 -12.95 19.26 -2.21
CA GLY A 499 -14.11 18.58 -2.80
C GLY A 499 -14.10 17.06 -2.62
N VAL A 500 -13.45 16.56 -1.57
CA VAL A 500 -13.26 15.13 -1.34
C VAL A 500 -14.57 14.44 -1.00
N LYS A 501 -14.68 13.19 -1.43
CA LYS A 501 -15.80 12.30 -1.11
C LYS A 501 -15.38 11.36 0.01
N THR A 502 -16.13 11.34 1.10
CA THR A 502 -15.83 10.57 2.33
C THR A 502 -17.06 9.80 2.81
N GLY A 503 -16.88 8.60 3.38
CA GLY A 503 -17.97 7.80 3.97
C GLY A 503 -18.60 6.74 3.07
N GLU A 504 -19.56 5.96 3.61
CA GLU A 504 -20.28 4.89 2.89
C GLU A 504 -21.60 5.41 2.31
N GLY A 505 -21.89 5.11 1.03
CA GLY A 505 -23.13 5.52 0.35
C GLY A 505 -22.90 6.06 -1.06
N GLU A 506 -23.85 6.88 -1.56
CA GLU A 506 -23.90 7.40 -2.94
C GLU A 506 -22.81 8.44 -3.29
N GLU A 507 -21.94 8.82 -2.34
CA GLU A 507 -20.99 9.91 -2.55
C GLU A 507 -19.77 9.52 -3.39
N GLY A 508 -19.38 8.24 -3.42
CA GLY A 508 -18.26 7.74 -4.23
C GLY A 508 -18.00 6.25 -4.03
N GLU A 509 -17.09 5.67 -4.81
CA GLU A 509 -16.76 4.24 -4.79
C GLU A 509 -15.27 3.96 -4.60
N ILE A 510 -14.91 2.67 -4.47
CA ILE A 510 -13.52 2.22 -4.62
C ILE A 510 -13.47 1.50 -5.96
N ARG A 511 -12.94 2.15 -7.00
CA ARG A 511 -12.86 1.56 -8.33
C ARG A 511 -11.86 0.43 -8.33
N GLN A 512 -12.15 -0.68 -9.01
CA GLN A 512 -11.16 -1.74 -9.23
C GLN A 512 -10.16 -1.35 -10.33
N THR A 513 -10.62 -0.58 -11.31
CA THR A 513 -9.81 -0.05 -12.41
C THR A 513 -10.02 1.46 -12.51
N CYS A 514 -8.95 2.25 -12.46
CA CYS A 514 -9.05 3.71 -12.39
C CYS A 514 -9.57 4.39 -13.68
N SER A 515 -9.65 3.67 -14.79
CA SER A 515 -10.16 4.23 -16.04
C SER A 515 -11.68 4.13 -16.22
N VAL A 516 -12.40 3.41 -15.35
CA VAL A 516 -13.84 3.16 -15.50
C VAL A 516 -14.53 3.12 -14.14
N ALA A 517 -15.77 3.63 -14.05
CA ALA A 517 -16.60 3.45 -12.86
C ALA A 517 -17.02 1.97 -12.71
N ASN A 518 -17.25 1.50 -11.48
CA ASN A 518 -17.75 0.15 -11.26
C ASN A 518 -19.23 0.06 -11.71
N GLY A 519 -19.59 -1.12 -12.25
CA GLY A 519 -20.91 -1.43 -12.80
C GLY A 519 -22.02 -1.62 -11.77
#